data_AF-A0A660YVW2-F1
#
_entry.id   AF-A0A660YVW2-F1
#
_cell.length_a   1.000
_cell.length_b   1.000
_cell.length_c   1.000
_cell.angle_alpha   90.00
_cell.angle_beta   90.00
_cell.angle_gamma   90.00
#
_symmetry.space_group_name_H-M   'P 1'
#
loop_
_entity.id
_entity.type
_entity.pdbx_description
1 polymer ?
#
loop_
_entity_poly.entity_id
_entity_poly.type
_entity_poly.pdbx_seq_one_letter_code
_entity_poly.pdbx_strand_id
1 'polypeptide(L)'
;MSALTVNIFKNSQFQLFLLSALTLFLFKVFFGNSDSTALIVILDLLIALTIFFLLLSIYKYFYKKDFTPLSFIMNVGIMNAFIFFIISFADIIMSVLFDNVNERLNDPGLVYNFVSVLYILLIISFLAYVILVLRQLRFFGQSRNLKVYFNTMLVFILLASASAHFSDSNEFSFISDTFFILSVLLILFNSVKISWIAFLVKKEKVYLLILSIVMAVLFFVNFSSNTGTNIHSQMLGTFSPALRQFASIIMLYV
;
A
#
# COMPACT_ATOMS: atom_id res chain seq x y z
N MET A 1 -22.12 -25.47 -15.86
CA MET A 1 -21.64 -24.37 -14.98
C MET A 1 -20.74 -23.49 -15.84
N SER A 2 -21.32 -22.53 -16.57
CA SER A 2 -20.56 -21.72 -17.53
C SER A 2 -19.70 -20.71 -16.77
N ALA A 3 -18.39 -20.80 -16.93
CA ALA A 3 -17.47 -19.75 -16.55
C ALA A 3 -17.85 -18.47 -17.32
N LEU A 4 -18.63 -17.59 -16.71
CA LEU A 4 -18.73 -16.21 -17.13
C LEU A 4 -17.32 -15.64 -16.99
N THR A 5 -16.56 -15.69 -18.08
CA THR A 5 -15.31 -14.97 -18.27
C THR A 5 -15.63 -13.49 -18.18
N VAL A 6 -15.66 -12.98 -16.94
CA VAL A 6 -15.79 -11.56 -16.68
C VAL A 6 -14.58 -10.91 -17.33
N ASN A 7 -14.78 -10.30 -18.48
CA ASN A 7 -13.72 -9.59 -19.18
C ASN A 7 -13.34 -8.38 -18.32
N ILE A 8 -12.24 -8.49 -17.59
CA ILE A 8 -11.76 -7.49 -16.61
C ILE A 8 -11.60 -6.12 -17.30
N PHE A 9 -11.23 -6.11 -18.57
CA PHE A 9 -11.09 -4.91 -19.40
C PHE A 9 -12.41 -4.19 -19.74
N LYS A 10 -13.56 -4.85 -19.58
CA LYS A 10 -14.89 -4.19 -19.71
C LYS A 10 -15.36 -3.55 -18.40
N ASN A 11 -14.64 -3.71 -17.29
CA ASN A 11 -15.00 -3.06 -16.04
C ASN A 11 -14.60 -1.57 -16.09
N SER A 12 -15.59 -0.66 -16.08
CA SER A 12 -15.35 0.79 -16.12
C SER A 12 -14.40 1.28 -15.02
N GLN A 13 -14.46 0.68 -13.83
CA GLN A 13 -13.58 1.03 -12.70
C GLN A 13 -12.11 0.67 -12.98
N PHE A 14 -11.88 -0.46 -13.64
CA PHE A 14 -10.53 -0.89 -14.01
C PHE A 14 -9.98 -0.01 -15.15
N GLN A 15 -10.84 0.42 -16.08
CA GLN A 15 -10.48 1.41 -17.09
C GLN A 15 -10.09 2.76 -16.48
N LEU A 16 -10.84 3.23 -15.46
CA LEU A 16 -10.50 4.44 -14.71
C LEU A 16 -9.16 4.29 -13.97
N PHE A 17 -8.89 3.11 -13.39
CA PHE A 17 -7.58 2.81 -12.81
C PHE A 17 -6.47 2.91 -13.87
N LEU A 18 -6.62 2.25 -15.03
CA LEU A 18 -5.63 2.32 -16.12
C LEU A 18 -5.42 3.76 -16.61
N LEU A 19 -6.49 4.54 -16.75
CA LEU A 19 -6.42 5.95 -17.12
C LEU A 19 -5.65 6.77 -16.07
N SER A 20 -5.92 6.56 -14.79
CA SER A 20 -5.21 7.24 -13.70
C SER A 20 -3.73 6.86 -13.64
N ALA A 21 -3.41 5.57 -13.82
CA ALA A 21 -2.03 5.08 -13.87
C ALA A 21 -1.27 5.63 -15.08
N LEU A 22 -1.92 5.73 -16.25
CA LEU A 22 -1.35 6.35 -17.44
C LEU A 22 -1.13 7.85 -17.24
N THR A 23 -2.06 8.54 -16.59
CA THR A 23 -1.92 9.97 -16.27
C THR A 23 -0.77 10.21 -15.30
N LEU A 24 -0.64 9.37 -14.27
CA LEU A 24 0.47 9.39 -13.32
C LEU A 24 1.80 9.12 -14.02
N PHE A 25 1.83 8.15 -14.95
CA PHE A 25 3.00 7.87 -15.77
C PHE A 25 3.42 9.08 -16.61
N LEU A 26 2.48 9.67 -17.37
CA LEU A 26 2.75 10.86 -18.17
C LEU A 26 3.23 12.03 -17.31
N PHE A 27 2.57 12.26 -16.17
CA PHE A 27 2.98 13.30 -15.23
C PHE A 27 4.44 13.11 -14.79
N LYS A 28 4.82 11.88 -14.40
CA LYS A 28 6.20 11.60 -13.98
C LYS A 28 7.20 11.74 -15.12
N VAL A 29 6.83 11.38 -16.34
CA VAL A 29 7.68 11.54 -17.54
C VAL A 29 7.95 13.02 -17.86
N PHE A 30 6.93 13.88 -17.78
CA PHE A 30 7.07 15.30 -18.13
C PHE A 30 7.67 16.16 -17.01
N PHE A 31 7.34 15.86 -15.75
CA PHE A 31 7.72 16.71 -14.61
C PHE A 31 8.82 16.09 -13.73
N GLY A 32 9.16 14.81 -13.91
CA GLY A 32 10.29 14.16 -13.25
C GLY A 32 10.26 14.24 -11.72
N ASN A 33 11.43 14.49 -11.13
CA ASN A 33 11.55 14.89 -9.73
C ASN A 33 11.56 16.42 -9.71
N SER A 34 10.44 17.01 -9.33
CA SER A 34 10.28 18.46 -9.25
C SER A 34 10.40 18.94 -7.80
N ASP A 35 11.20 19.98 -7.57
CA ASP A 35 11.30 20.62 -6.24
C ASP A 35 10.09 21.51 -5.91
N SER A 36 9.22 21.77 -6.90
CA SER A 36 8.02 22.58 -6.70
C SER A 36 6.98 21.83 -5.85
N THR A 37 6.68 22.38 -4.68
CA THR A 37 5.66 21.86 -3.76
C THR A 37 4.29 21.66 -4.45
N ALA A 38 3.93 22.55 -5.38
CA ALA A 38 2.67 22.43 -6.12
C ALA A 38 2.62 21.17 -7.01
N LEU A 39 3.72 20.84 -7.68
CA LEU A 39 3.80 19.64 -8.52
C LEU A 39 3.79 18.36 -7.68
N ILE A 40 4.43 18.39 -6.50
CA ILE A 40 4.42 17.29 -5.53
C ILE A 40 2.98 17.04 -5.03
N VAL A 41 2.23 18.08 -4.68
CA VAL A 41 0.83 17.95 -4.25
C VAL A 41 -0.06 17.38 -5.37
N ILE A 42 0.16 17.80 -6.63
CA ILE A 42 -0.57 17.25 -7.78
C ILE A 42 -0.23 15.76 -7.97
N LEU A 43 1.04 15.39 -7.84
CA LEU A 43 1.48 13.99 -7.93
C LEU A 43 0.81 13.13 -6.85
N ASP A 44 0.76 13.60 -5.62
CA ASP A 44 0.11 12.89 -4.51
C ASP A 44 -1.39 12.71 -4.72
N LEU A 45 -2.05 13.73 -5.28
CA LEU A 45 -3.46 13.64 -5.65
C LEU A 45 -3.66 12.58 -6.74
N LEU A 46 -2.77 12.51 -7.74
CA LEU A 46 -2.80 11.47 -8.77
C LEU A 46 -2.55 10.06 -8.19
N ILE A 47 -1.62 9.92 -7.25
CA ILE A 47 -1.36 8.66 -6.52
C ILE A 47 -2.61 8.26 -5.74
N ALA A 48 -3.22 9.18 -4.99
CA ALA A 48 -4.42 8.93 -4.21
C ALA A 48 -5.61 8.51 -5.10
N LEU A 49 -5.80 9.17 -6.26
CA LEU A 49 -6.79 8.77 -7.26
C LEU A 49 -6.52 7.36 -7.80
N THR A 50 -5.26 7.04 -8.09
CA THR A 50 -4.85 5.72 -8.58
C THR A 50 -5.16 4.64 -7.55
N ILE A 51 -4.81 4.86 -6.27
CA ILE A 51 -5.16 3.97 -5.15
C ILE A 51 -6.67 3.83 -5.05
N PHE A 52 -7.43 4.93 -5.12
CA PHE A 52 -8.88 4.92 -5.00
C PHE A 52 -9.57 4.10 -6.09
N PHE A 53 -9.22 4.30 -7.36
CA PHE A 53 -9.79 3.52 -8.47
C PHE A 53 -9.37 2.05 -8.42
N LEU A 54 -8.15 1.77 -7.97
CA LEU A 54 -7.69 0.40 -7.75
C LEU A 54 -8.49 -0.30 -6.65
N LEU A 55 -8.70 0.37 -5.51
CA LEU A 55 -9.53 -0.13 -4.41
C LEU A 55 -10.96 -0.42 -4.88
N LEU A 56 -11.57 0.46 -5.66
CA LEU A 56 -12.90 0.23 -6.23
C LEU A 56 -12.93 -1.00 -7.16
N SER A 57 -11.90 -1.15 -7.99
CA SER A 57 -11.78 -2.26 -8.93
C SER A 57 -11.65 -3.61 -8.23
N ILE A 58 -10.77 -3.70 -7.23
CA ILE A 58 -10.55 -4.93 -6.45
C ILE A 58 -11.78 -5.21 -5.56
N TYR A 59 -12.40 -4.19 -4.97
CA TYR A 59 -13.60 -4.36 -4.13
C TYR A 59 -14.74 -5.08 -4.87
N LYS A 60 -15.01 -4.68 -6.12
CA LYS A 60 -16.04 -5.34 -6.95
C LYS A 60 -15.70 -6.80 -7.26
N TYR A 61 -14.40 -7.13 -7.36
CA TYR A 61 -13.96 -8.50 -7.54
C TYR A 61 -14.19 -9.33 -6.26
N PHE A 62 -13.90 -8.78 -5.08
CA PHE A 62 -14.16 -9.45 -3.81
C PHE A 62 -15.64 -9.67 -3.53
N TYR A 63 -16.52 -8.72 -3.86
CA TYR A 63 -17.96 -8.87 -3.62
C TYR A 63 -18.61 -10.02 -4.40
N LYS A 64 -18.00 -10.44 -5.51
CA LYS A 64 -18.53 -11.51 -6.37
C LYS A 64 -18.11 -12.92 -5.96
N LYS A 65 -17.19 -13.05 -5.00
CA LYS A 65 -16.60 -14.33 -4.62
C LYS A 65 -16.74 -14.53 -3.12
N ASP A 66 -17.30 -15.68 -2.75
CA ASP A 66 -17.35 -16.11 -1.36
C ASP A 66 -15.98 -16.64 -0.94
N PHE A 67 -15.20 -15.77 -0.29
CA PHE A 67 -13.90 -16.11 0.26
C PHE A 67 -14.00 -16.39 1.75
N THR A 68 -13.33 -17.45 2.20
CA THR A 68 -13.16 -17.73 3.63
C THR A 68 -12.09 -16.79 4.23
N PRO A 69 -12.19 -16.39 5.52
CA PRO A 69 -11.19 -15.55 6.18
C PRO A 69 -9.76 -16.09 6.05
N LEU A 70 -9.60 -17.42 6.12
CA LEU A 70 -8.31 -18.08 5.97
C LEU A 70 -7.70 -17.85 4.58
N SER A 71 -8.52 -17.91 3.52
CA SER A 71 -8.05 -17.67 2.15
C SER A 71 -7.56 -16.24 1.96
N PHE A 72 -8.21 -15.27 2.59
CA PHE A 72 -7.78 -13.87 2.54
C PHE A 72 -6.40 -13.70 3.16
N ILE A 73 -6.20 -14.25 4.35
CA ILE A 73 -4.94 -14.16 5.08
C ILE A 73 -3.81 -14.86 4.33
N MET A 74 -4.07 -16.04 3.78
CA MET A 74 -3.10 -16.76 2.96
C MET A 74 -2.71 -15.96 1.71
N ASN A 75 -3.68 -15.36 1.03
CA ASN A 75 -3.40 -14.54 -0.16
C ASN A 75 -2.61 -13.28 0.19
N VAL A 76 -2.91 -12.62 1.32
CA VAL A 76 -2.08 -11.49 1.81
C VAL A 76 -0.66 -11.98 2.09
N GLY A 77 -0.49 -13.18 2.63
CA GLY A 77 0.85 -13.70 2.87
C GLY A 77 1.66 -14.07 1.65
N ILE A 78 1.01 -14.64 0.63
CA ILE A 78 1.66 -14.88 -0.66
C ILE A 78 2.05 -13.53 -1.31
N MET A 79 1.16 -12.54 -1.29
CA MET A 79 1.46 -11.20 -1.81
C MET A 79 2.56 -10.51 -1.02
N ASN A 80 2.58 -10.65 0.30
CA ASN A 80 3.61 -10.06 1.16
C ASN A 80 4.98 -10.69 0.92
N ALA A 81 5.04 -12.02 0.76
CA ALA A 81 6.27 -12.71 0.37
C ALA A 81 6.76 -12.23 -1.00
N PHE A 82 5.87 -12.09 -1.98
CA PHE A 82 6.22 -11.56 -3.30
C PHE A 82 6.79 -10.13 -3.24
N ILE A 83 6.18 -9.25 -2.45
CA ILE A 83 6.68 -7.89 -2.25
C ILE A 83 7.99 -7.88 -1.50
N PHE A 84 8.16 -8.73 -0.49
CA PHE A 84 9.44 -8.91 0.20
C PHE A 84 10.55 -9.29 -0.77
N PHE A 85 10.30 -10.19 -1.73
CA PHE A 85 11.25 -10.50 -2.80
C PHE A 85 11.57 -9.26 -3.65
N ILE A 86 10.55 -8.54 -4.12
CA ILE A 86 10.76 -7.32 -4.92
C ILE A 86 11.58 -6.26 -4.17
N ILE A 87 11.33 -6.08 -2.87
CA ILE A 87 12.04 -5.11 -2.02
C ILE A 87 13.48 -5.57 -1.77
N SER A 88 13.67 -6.83 -1.38
CA SER A 88 14.99 -7.37 -1.04
C SER A 88 15.95 -7.40 -2.23
N PHE A 89 15.41 -7.62 -3.43
CA PHE A 89 16.18 -7.63 -4.66
C PHE A 89 16.18 -6.28 -5.39
N ALA A 90 15.55 -5.23 -4.84
CA ALA A 90 15.46 -3.94 -5.50
C ALA A 90 16.84 -3.37 -5.84
N ASP A 91 17.79 -3.44 -4.90
CA ASP A 91 19.14 -2.91 -5.09
C ASP A 91 19.87 -3.63 -6.23
N ILE A 92 19.72 -4.96 -6.32
CA ILE A 92 20.33 -5.79 -7.36
C ILE A 92 19.67 -5.51 -8.71
N ILE A 93 18.34 -5.51 -8.77
CA ILE A 93 17.59 -5.26 -10.02
C ILE A 93 17.93 -3.87 -10.56
N MET A 94 17.98 -2.86 -9.70
CA MET A 94 18.24 -1.49 -10.10
C MET A 94 19.68 -1.27 -10.54
N SER A 95 20.66 -1.87 -9.86
CA SER A 95 22.08 -1.79 -10.28
C SER A 95 22.37 -2.53 -11.59
N VAL A 96 21.65 -3.60 -11.90
CA VAL A 96 21.75 -4.29 -13.20
C VAL A 96 21.13 -3.45 -14.33
N LEU A 97 20.05 -2.71 -14.04
CA LEU A 97 19.38 -1.88 -15.04
C LEU A 97 20.06 -0.51 -15.25
N PHE A 98 20.77 0.00 -14.24
CA PHE A 98 21.39 1.32 -14.26
C PHE A 98 22.77 1.31 -13.58
N ASP A 99 23.80 1.72 -14.32
CA ASP A 99 25.21 1.71 -13.86
C ASP A 99 25.47 2.57 -12.60
N ASN A 100 24.70 3.65 -12.40
CA ASN A 100 24.79 4.50 -11.21
C ASN A 100 23.40 4.94 -10.71
N VAL A 101 22.82 4.14 -9.82
CA VAL A 101 21.44 4.34 -9.33
C VAL A 101 21.28 5.66 -8.58
N ASN A 102 22.29 6.08 -7.81
CA ASN A 102 22.24 7.31 -7.02
C ASN A 102 22.20 8.58 -7.89
N GLU A 103 22.89 8.55 -9.03
CA GLU A 103 22.88 9.65 -9.99
C GLU A 103 21.52 9.73 -10.71
N ARG A 104 20.94 8.58 -11.06
CA ARG A 104 19.60 8.49 -11.68
C ARG A 104 18.45 8.85 -10.74
N LEU A 105 18.65 8.77 -9.43
CA LEU A 105 17.69 9.27 -8.44
C LEU A 105 17.59 10.80 -8.48
N ASN A 106 18.69 11.50 -8.77
CA ASN A 106 18.73 12.97 -8.81
C ASN A 106 18.42 13.52 -10.21
N ASP A 107 18.90 12.85 -11.28
CA ASP A 107 18.57 13.18 -12.67
C ASP A 107 17.93 11.96 -13.38
N PRO A 108 16.60 11.81 -13.24
CA PRO A 108 15.91 10.65 -13.77
C PRO A 108 15.72 10.77 -15.28
N GLY A 109 16.42 9.92 -16.03
CA GLY A 109 16.13 9.72 -17.45
C GLY A 109 14.77 9.06 -17.69
N LEU A 110 14.28 9.11 -18.94
CA LEU A 110 12.98 8.54 -19.33
C LEU A 110 12.81 7.06 -18.92
N VAL A 111 13.85 6.24 -19.13
CA VAL A 111 13.83 4.82 -18.79
C VAL A 111 13.70 4.61 -17.28
N TYR A 112 14.39 5.43 -16.49
CA TYR A 112 14.29 5.39 -15.03
C TYR A 112 12.88 5.76 -14.55
N ASN A 113 12.28 6.82 -15.09
CA ASN A 113 10.90 7.20 -14.78
C ASN A 113 9.89 6.12 -15.15
N PHE A 114 10.11 5.41 -16.25
CA PHE A 114 9.26 4.28 -16.63
C PHE A 114 9.35 3.12 -15.64
N VAL A 115 10.57 2.69 -15.30
CA VAL A 115 10.78 1.60 -14.35
C VAL A 115 10.28 1.97 -12.95
N SER A 116 10.52 3.20 -12.49
CA SER A 116 10.08 3.66 -11.17
C SER A 116 8.56 3.71 -11.05
N VAL A 117 7.85 4.19 -12.08
CA VAL A 117 6.38 4.17 -12.08
C VAL A 117 5.83 2.75 -12.03
N LEU A 118 6.36 1.82 -12.82
CA LEU A 118 5.94 0.42 -12.78
C LEU A 118 6.18 -0.21 -11.39
N TYR A 119 7.35 0.05 -10.82
CA TYR A 119 7.72 -0.41 -9.49
C TYR A 119 6.75 0.11 -8.42
N ILE A 120 6.45 1.41 -8.44
CA ILE A 120 5.53 2.05 -7.51
C ILE A 120 4.09 1.56 -7.69
N LEU A 121 3.64 1.30 -8.93
CA LEU A 121 2.32 0.72 -9.18
C LEU A 121 2.18 -0.70 -8.58
N LEU A 122 3.25 -1.50 -8.56
CA LEU A 122 3.25 -2.80 -7.88
C LEU A 122 3.08 -2.63 -6.37
N ILE A 123 3.79 -1.70 -5.75
CA ILE A 123 3.67 -1.38 -4.32
C ILE A 123 2.27 -0.87 -3.99
N ILE A 124 1.74 0.07 -4.78
CA ILE A 124 0.37 0.59 -4.64
C ILE A 124 -0.65 -0.55 -4.71
N SER A 125 -0.46 -1.49 -5.64
CA SER A 125 -1.35 -2.64 -5.80
C SER A 125 -1.35 -3.55 -4.57
N PHE A 126 -0.18 -3.79 -3.99
CA PHE A 126 -0.06 -4.54 -2.74
C PHE A 126 -0.75 -3.81 -1.58
N LEU A 127 -0.46 -2.52 -1.37
CA LEU A 127 -1.05 -1.75 -0.28
C LEU A 127 -2.58 -1.70 -0.39
N ALA A 128 -3.10 -1.45 -1.59
CA ALA A 128 -4.55 -1.45 -1.85
C ALA A 128 -5.18 -2.82 -1.54
N TYR A 129 -4.51 -3.91 -1.91
CA TYR A 129 -4.96 -5.27 -1.61
C TYR A 129 -5.01 -5.52 -0.09
N VAL A 130 -3.95 -5.18 0.64
CA VAL A 130 -3.86 -5.32 2.10
C VAL A 130 -4.99 -4.57 2.80
N ILE A 131 -5.23 -3.30 2.45
CA ILE A 131 -6.32 -2.49 3.02
C ILE A 131 -7.68 -3.15 2.81
N LEU A 132 -7.95 -3.68 1.62
CA LEU A 132 -9.22 -4.33 1.33
C LEU A 132 -9.41 -5.63 2.11
N VAL A 133 -8.35 -6.41 2.29
CA VAL A 133 -8.42 -7.62 3.09
C VAL A 133 -8.67 -7.28 4.56
N LEU A 134 -7.97 -6.28 5.11
CA LEU A 134 -8.20 -5.81 6.47
C LEU A 134 -9.63 -5.30 6.67
N ARG A 135 -10.15 -4.56 5.68
CA ARG A 135 -11.56 -4.14 5.64
C ARG A 135 -12.48 -5.36 5.71
N GLN A 136 -12.26 -6.36 4.85
CA GLN A 136 -13.13 -7.52 4.75
C GLN A 136 -13.09 -8.40 6.00
N LEU A 137 -11.90 -8.64 6.55
CA LEU A 137 -11.71 -9.39 7.80
C LEU A 137 -12.41 -8.70 8.96
N ARG A 138 -12.41 -7.37 9.01
CA ARG A 138 -13.11 -6.60 10.04
C ARG A 138 -14.63 -6.72 9.95
N PHE A 139 -15.18 -6.69 8.74
CA PHE A 139 -16.64 -6.80 8.54
C PHE A 139 -17.14 -8.25 8.57
N PHE A 140 -16.25 -9.24 8.63
CA PHE A 140 -16.63 -10.63 8.68
C PHE A 140 -17.31 -10.98 10.01
N GLY A 141 -18.59 -11.40 9.93
CA GLY A 141 -19.34 -11.95 11.06
C GLY A 141 -19.79 -10.94 12.13
N GLN A 142 -19.85 -9.63 11.84
CA GLN A 142 -20.26 -8.62 12.82
C GLN A 142 -21.43 -7.74 12.33
N SER A 143 -22.38 -7.46 13.24
CA SER A 143 -23.64 -6.74 12.96
C SER A 143 -23.69 -5.28 13.46
N ARG A 144 -22.64 -4.77 14.12
CA ARG A 144 -22.60 -3.41 14.71
C ARG A 144 -21.89 -2.36 13.83
N ASN A 145 -22.03 -1.07 14.20
CA ASN A 145 -21.46 0.14 13.55
C ASN A 145 -19.91 0.19 13.52
N LEU A 146 -19.26 -0.78 12.88
CA LEU A 146 -17.80 -0.85 12.70
C LEU A 146 -17.28 0.07 11.59
N LYS A 147 -18.19 0.54 10.73
CA LYS A 147 -17.88 1.44 9.63
C LYS A 147 -17.25 2.74 10.12
N VAL A 148 -17.75 3.30 11.23
CA VAL A 148 -17.24 4.57 11.78
C VAL A 148 -15.77 4.40 12.17
N TYR A 149 -15.46 3.44 13.03
CA TYR A 149 -14.08 3.21 13.48
C TYR A 149 -13.10 2.89 12.33
N PHE A 150 -13.52 2.15 11.30
CA PHE A 150 -12.63 1.80 10.18
C PHE A 150 -12.36 3.00 9.31
N ASN A 151 -13.41 3.76 9.03
CA ASN A 151 -13.31 4.99 8.27
C ASN A 151 -12.50 6.05 9.03
N THR A 152 -12.70 6.19 10.34
CA THR A 152 -11.89 7.08 11.17
C THR A 152 -10.41 6.69 11.11
N MET A 153 -10.08 5.41 11.27
CA MET A 153 -8.69 4.94 11.11
C MET A 153 -8.12 5.31 9.74
N LEU A 154 -8.84 5.04 8.65
CA LEU A 154 -8.39 5.40 7.31
C LEU A 154 -8.18 6.90 7.12
N VAL A 155 -9.07 7.74 7.68
CA VAL A 155 -8.92 9.20 7.62
C VAL A 155 -7.65 9.65 8.34
N PHE A 156 -7.35 9.09 9.51
CA PHE A 156 -6.12 9.42 10.23
C PHE A 156 -4.85 8.94 9.50
N ILE A 157 -4.91 7.76 8.86
CA ILE A 157 -3.80 7.27 8.01
C ILE A 157 -3.56 8.22 6.83
N LEU A 158 -4.63 8.71 6.19
CA LEU A 158 -4.52 9.68 5.09
C LEU A 158 -3.99 11.04 5.58
N LEU A 159 -4.42 11.51 6.75
CA LEU A 159 -3.89 12.73 7.37
C LEU A 159 -2.41 12.59 7.70
N ALA A 160 -1.99 11.44 8.26
CA ALA A 160 -0.59 11.16 8.55
C ALA A 160 0.27 11.12 7.28
N SER A 161 -0.27 10.54 6.21
CA SER A 161 0.37 10.52 4.89
C SER A 161 0.50 11.93 4.32
N ALA A 162 -0.57 12.74 4.34
CA ALA A 162 -0.53 14.12 3.87
C ALA A 162 0.41 15.01 4.71
N SER A 163 0.50 14.77 6.02
CA SER A 163 1.39 15.51 6.90
C SER A 163 2.87 15.21 6.69
N ALA A 164 3.21 14.15 5.95
CA ALA A 164 4.59 13.78 5.65
C ALA A 164 5.35 14.88 4.88
N HIS A 165 4.66 15.77 4.16
CA HIS A 165 5.32 16.94 3.53
C HIS A 165 5.93 17.91 4.52
N PHE A 166 5.44 17.92 5.76
CA PHE A 166 5.92 18.80 6.80
C PHE A 166 7.03 18.17 7.65
N SER A 167 7.41 16.92 7.39
CA SER A 167 8.44 16.22 8.18
C SER A 167 9.83 16.85 8.05
N ASP A 168 10.14 17.41 6.88
CA ASP A 168 11.48 17.91 6.58
C ASP A 168 11.72 19.32 7.14
N SER A 169 10.65 20.04 7.49
CA SER A 169 10.74 21.30 8.22
C SER A 169 10.82 21.05 9.72
N ASN A 170 11.94 21.40 10.35
CA ASN A 170 12.16 21.27 11.80
C ASN A 170 11.03 21.87 12.67
N GLU A 171 10.32 22.89 12.17
CA GLU A 171 9.24 23.56 12.89
C GLU A 171 7.91 22.81 12.85
N PHE A 172 7.65 22.01 11.81
CA PHE A 172 6.37 21.32 11.60
C PHE A 172 6.46 19.78 11.65
N SER A 173 7.65 19.23 11.91
CA SER A 173 7.86 17.78 12.06
C SER A 173 6.95 17.14 13.11
N PHE A 174 6.67 17.86 14.21
CA PHE A 174 5.74 17.44 15.27
C PHE A 174 4.34 17.09 14.74
N ILE A 175 3.87 17.76 13.68
CA ILE A 175 2.55 17.50 13.09
C ILE A 175 2.53 16.10 12.46
N SER A 176 3.57 15.77 11.68
CA SER A 176 3.72 14.45 11.04
C SER A 176 3.80 13.34 12.08
N ASP A 177 4.63 13.53 13.12
CA ASP A 177 4.81 12.55 14.19
C ASP A 177 3.53 12.31 14.99
N THR A 178 2.79 13.38 15.29
CA THR A 178 1.52 13.30 16.02
C THR A 178 0.48 12.49 15.25
N PHE A 179 0.29 12.79 13.96
CA PHE A 179 -0.67 12.03 13.14
C PHE A 179 -0.23 10.58 12.91
N PHE A 180 1.08 10.32 12.80
CA PHE A 180 1.61 8.97 12.73
C PHE A 180 1.29 8.17 14.00
N ILE A 181 1.61 8.71 15.19
CA ILE A 181 1.32 8.08 16.47
C ILE A 181 -0.19 7.83 16.65
N LEU A 182 -1.03 8.83 16.32
CA LEU A 182 -2.48 8.69 16.39
C LEU A 182 -3.00 7.58 15.47
N SER A 183 -2.43 7.46 14.26
CA SER A 183 -2.77 6.38 13.33
C SER A 183 -2.40 5.00 13.87
N VAL A 184 -1.21 4.87 14.47
CA VAL A 184 -0.76 3.63 15.11
C VAL A 184 -1.65 3.26 16.30
N LEU A 185 -2.02 4.21 17.15
CA LEU A 185 -2.93 3.97 18.27
C LEU A 185 -4.32 3.50 17.79
N LEU A 186 -4.87 4.16 16.76
CA LEU A 186 -6.15 3.76 16.16
C LEU A 186 -6.10 2.36 15.55
N ILE A 187 -4.98 2.03 14.90
CA ILE A 187 -4.67 0.68 14.42
C ILE A 187 -4.75 -0.33 15.57
N LEU A 188 -4.05 -0.09 16.68
CA LEU A 188 -4.04 -1.00 17.83
C LEU A 188 -5.45 -1.18 18.40
N PHE A 189 -6.22 -0.10 18.59
CA PHE A 189 -7.61 -0.19 19.05
C PHE A 189 -8.51 -0.96 18.08
N ASN A 190 -8.23 -0.86 16.79
CA ASN A 190 -8.98 -1.55 15.77
C ASN A 190 -8.64 -3.06 15.72
N SER A 191 -7.37 -3.43 15.91
CA SER A 191 -6.90 -4.83 15.91
C SER A 191 -7.39 -5.67 17.10
N VAL A 192 -7.65 -5.08 18.27
CA VAL A 192 -8.05 -5.86 19.46
C VAL A 192 -9.46 -6.47 19.34
N LYS A 193 -10.33 -5.99 18.45
CA LYS A 193 -11.75 -6.40 18.35
C LYS A 193 -12.03 -7.47 17.29
N ILE A 194 -11.09 -8.39 17.08
CA ILE A 194 -11.20 -9.42 16.05
C ILE A 194 -12.02 -10.62 16.57
N SER A 195 -13.33 -10.63 16.28
CA SER A 195 -14.23 -11.73 16.71
C SER A 195 -14.22 -12.94 15.78
N TRP A 196 -13.71 -12.81 14.55
CA TRP A 196 -13.88 -13.86 13.55
C TRP A 196 -13.04 -15.12 13.84
N ILE A 197 -11.92 -14.96 14.57
CA ILE A 197 -11.04 -16.07 14.99
C ILE A 197 -11.80 -17.10 15.85
N ALA A 198 -12.85 -16.68 16.56
CA ALA A 198 -13.67 -17.57 17.38
C ALA A 198 -14.42 -18.63 16.54
N PHE A 199 -14.78 -18.30 15.29
CA PHE A 199 -15.57 -19.16 14.40
C PHE A 199 -14.75 -20.20 13.62
N LEU A 200 -13.42 -20.16 13.72
CA LEU A 200 -12.54 -21.13 13.05
C LEU A 200 -12.51 -22.49 13.74
N VAL A 201 -12.25 -23.55 12.98
CA VAL A 201 -12.01 -24.90 13.50
C VAL A 201 -10.64 -24.98 14.17
N LYS A 202 -10.45 -25.86 15.18
CA LYS A 202 -9.16 -26.01 15.90
C LYS A 202 -7.94 -26.13 14.98
N LYS A 203 -8.03 -26.89 13.88
CA LYS A 203 -6.94 -27.05 12.91
C LYS A 203 -6.60 -25.74 12.18
N GLU A 204 -7.61 -24.98 11.79
CA GLU A 204 -7.44 -23.69 11.10
C GLU A 204 -6.81 -22.64 12.03
N LYS A 205 -7.12 -22.67 13.33
CA LYS A 205 -6.49 -21.78 14.31
C LYS A 205 -4.98 -22.00 14.42
N VAL A 206 -4.53 -23.25 14.42
CA VAL A 206 -3.09 -23.58 14.47
C VAL A 206 -2.40 -23.10 13.19
N TYR A 207 -3.00 -23.36 12.03
CA TYR A 207 -2.44 -22.90 10.76
C TYR A 207 -2.34 -21.36 10.70
N LEU A 208 -3.39 -20.66 11.13
CA LEU A 208 -3.41 -19.20 11.22
C LEU A 208 -2.30 -18.69 12.13
N LEU A 209 -2.07 -19.30 13.30
CA LEU A 209 -1.04 -18.88 14.25
C LEU A 209 0.37 -19.02 13.66
N ILE A 210 0.66 -20.13 12.97
CA ILE A 210 1.95 -20.30 12.28
C ILE A 210 2.11 -19.23 11.20
N LEU A 211 1.07 -19.05 10.39
CA LEU A 211 1.07 -18.09 9.30
C LEU A 211 1.22 -16.66 9.84
N SER A 212 0.58 -16.28 10.94
CA SER A 212 0.72 -14.94 11.52
C SER A 212 2.14 -14.65 11.99
N ILE A 213 2.87 -15.64 12.51
CA ILE A 213 4.28 -15.46 12.91
C ILE A 213 5.14 -15.18 11.67
N VAL A 214 4.98 -15.98 10.61
CA VAL A 214 5.71 -15.77 9.34
C VAL A 214 5.38 -14.39 8.75
N MET A 215 4.11 -14.01 8.79
CA MET A 215 3.64 -12.72 8.30
C MET A 215 4.21 -11.54 9.08
N ALA A 216 4.20 -11.61 10.41
CA ALA A 216 4.74 -10.57 11.26
C ALA A 216 6.22 -10.33 10.96
N VAL A 217 7.01 -11.39 10.79
CA VAL A 217 8.43 -11.29 10.41
C VAL A 217 8.59 -10.61 9.06
N LEU A 218 7.85 -11.06 8.03
CA LEU A 218 7.94 -10.48 6.69
C LEU A 218 7.49 -9.01 6.64
N PHE A 219 6.39 -8.66 7.31
CA PHE A 219 5.92 -7.28 7.40
C PHE A 219 6.90 -6.38 8.16
N PHE A 220 7.50 -6.89 9.24
CA PHE A 220 8.50 -6.14 9.99
C PHE A 220 9.76 -5.86 9.15
N VAL A 221 10.24 -6.85 8.38
CA VAL A 221 11.39 -6.64 7.48
C VAL A 221 11.06 -5.67 6.35
N ASN A 222 9.85 -5.76 5.78
CA ASN A 222 9.38 -4.82 4.76
C ASN A 222 9.25 -3.39 5.33
N PHE A 223 8.70 -3.24 6.55
CA PHE A 223 8.63 -1.97 7.26
C PHE A 223 10.02 -1.36 7.48
N SER A 224 10.97 -2.16 7.99
CA SER A 224 12.36 -1.74 8.18
C SER A 224 12.97 -1.25 6.87
N SER A 225 12.73 -1.97 5.78
CA SER A 225 13.21 -1.61 4.44
C SER A 225 12.61 -0.31 3.91
N ASN A 226 11.35 0.04 4.25
CA ASN A 226 10.73 1.33 3.91
C ASN A 226 11.33 2.50 4.69
N THR A 227 11.77 2.25 5.92
CA THR A 227 12.34 3.28 6.81
C THR A 227 13.85 3.46 6.67
N GLY A 228 14.55 2.45 6.15
CA GLY A 228 16.01 2.45 6.00
C GLY A 228 16.53 3.34 4.87
N THR A 229 17.76 3.08 4.45
CA THR A 229 18.48 3.87 3.43
C THR A 229 18.69 3.12 2.10
N ASN A 230 18.02 1.99 1.90
CA ASN A 230 18.15 1.14 0.71
C ASN A 230 17.54 1.84 -0.53
N ILE A 231 17.82 1.34 -1.75
CA ILE A 231 17.30 1.96 -2.98
C ILE A 231 15.77 1.97 -2.97
N HIS A 232 15.14 0.93 -2.40
CA HIS A 232 13.69 0.89 -2.23
C HIS A 232 13.12 2.10 -1.47
N SER A 233 13.68 2.44 -0.30
CA SER A 233 13.18 3.55 0.51
C SER A 233 13.46 4.89 -0.14
N GLN A 234 14.60 5.03 -0.82
CA GLN A 234 14.95 6.23 -1.58
C GLN A 234 13.99 6.41 -2.77
N MET A 235 13.72 5.35 -3.54
CA MET A 235 12.76 5.41 -4.65
C MET A 235 11.36 5.80 -4.18
N LEU A 236 10.87 5.21 -3.08
CA LEU A 236 9.57 5.57 -2.51
C LEU A 236 9.55 7.03 -2.01
N GLY A 237 10.58 7.45 -1.28
CA GLY A 237 10.69 8.81 -0.74
C GLY A 237 10.75 9.87 -1.83
N THR A 238 11.60 9.66 -2.84
CA THR A 238 11.74 10.57 -3.99
C THR A 238 10.50 10.55 -4.88
N PHE A 239 9.74 9.44 -4.92
CA PHE A 239 8.48 9.40 -5.65
C PHE A 239 7.38 10.19 -4.94
N SER A 240 7.16 9.96 -3.64
CA SER A 240 6.22 10.70 -2.81
C SER A 240 6.47 10.40 -1.31
N PRO A 241 6.79 11.43 -0.50
CA PRO A 241 6.89 11.28 0.95
C PRO A 241 5.59 10.76 1.58
N ALA A 242 4.44 11.21 1.06
CA ALA A 242 3.13 10.79 1.52
C ALA A 242 2.91 9.29 1.26
N LEU A 243 3.26 8.78 0.08
CA LEU A 243 3.16 7.36 -0.25
C LEU A 243 4.05 6.51 0.64
N ARG A 244 5.29 6.95 0.91
CA ARG A 244 6.22 6.25 1.82
C ARG A 244 5.62 6.15 3.21
N GLN A 245 5.09 7.24 3.76
CA GLN A 245 4.47 7.25 5.08
C GLN A 245 3.22 6.35 5.13
N PHE A 246 2.39 6.41 4.09
CA PHE A 246 1.22 5.54 3.94
C PHE A 246 1.60 4.06 3.93
N ALA A 247 2.63 3.69 3.16
CA ALA A 247 3.14 2.33 3.08
C ALA A 247 3.64 1.83 4.43
N SER A 248 4.43 2.64 5.14
CA SER A 248 4.95 2.32 6.48
C SER A 248 3.83 2.07 7.50
N ILE A 249 2.80 2.92 7.52
CA ILE A 249 1.67 2.74 8.46
C ILE A 249 0.90 1.44 8.15
N ILE A 250 0.66 1.13 6.88
CA ILE A 250 -0.06 -0.09 6.49
C ILE A 250 0.74 -1.35 6.81
N MET A 251 2.05 -1.34 6.58
CA MET A 251 2.91 -2.47 6.90
C MET A 251 2.97 -2.74 8.40
N LEU A 252 2.83 -1.70 9.24
CA LEU A 252 2.75 -1.84 10.70
C LEU A 252 1.42 -2.45 11.16
N TYR A 253 0.34 -2.27 10.39
CA TYR A 253 -1.01 -2.71 10.80
C TYR A 253 -1.22 -4.23 10.75
N VAL A 254 -0.54 -4.95 9.85
CA VAL A 254 -0.79 -6.38 9.56
C VAL A 254 -0.10 -7.30 10.57
#